data_AF-A0AAW1N280-F1
#
_entry.id   AF-A0AAW1N280-F1
#
_cell.length_a   1.000
_cell.length_b   1.000
_cell.length_c   1.000
_cell.angle_alpha   90.00
_cell.angle_beta   90.00
_cell.angle_gamma   90.00
#
_symmetry.space_group_name_H-M   'P 1'
#
loop_
_entity.id
_entity.type
_entity.pdbx_description
1 polymer ?
#
loop_
_entity_poly.entity_id
_entity_poly.type
_entity_poly.pdbx_seq_one_letter_code
_entity_poly.pdbx_strand_id
1 'polypeptide(L)'
;MSLYRQNRFVFVILNGAKYLSTKAINKNLYLISKEKCKIDPKTFKVELAKCRPLVVMPTWLMAKEKHINKNAKFYLDYGFDVLNVRLQMWQLLLPTKGTQIVAANIRKYSKIPRS
;
A
#
# COMPACT_ATOMS: atom_id res chain seq x y z
N MET A 1 33.74 0.48 -35.69
CA MET A 1 32.43 0.94 -35.18
C MET A 1 31.91 -0.13 -34.23
N SER A 2 32.33 -0.12 -32.96
CA SER A 2 31.59 0.49 -31.83
C SER A 2 30.14 -0.02 -31.74
N LEU A 3 29.65 -0.68 -30.70
CA LEU A 3 30.18 -0.98 -29.37
C LEU A 3 29.37 -2.15 -28.80
N TYR A 4 30.08 -3.06 -28.12
CA TYR A 4 29.56 -4.00 -27.13
C TYR A 4 28.46 -3.37 -26.27
N ARG A 5 27.21 -3.86 -26.38
CA ARG A 5 26.17 -3.57 -25.40
C ARG A 5 26.38 -4.49 -24.21
N GLN A 6 27.16 -3.98 -23.25
CA GLN A 6 27.50 -4.64 -22.01
C GLN A 6 26.28 -5.15 -21.22
N ASN A 7 26.53 -6.30 -20.61
CA ASN A 7 25.92 -6.81 -19.40
C ASN A 7 25.38 -5.74 -18.44
N ARG A 8 24.14 -5.94 -18.02
CA ARG A 8 23.74 -5.63 -16.64
C ARG A 8 22.86 -6.76 -16.13
N PHE A 9 23.48 -7.89 -15.80
CA PHE A 9 22.92 -8.80 -14.81
C PHE A 9 22.84 -8.01 -13.50
N VAL A 10 21.72 -7.33 -13.28
CA VAL A 10 21.43 -6.69 -12.01
C VAL A 10 21.11 -7.82 -11.04
N PHE A 11 22.13 -8.31 -10.36
CA PHE A 11 21.95 -8.97 -9.06
C PHE A 11 21.33 -7.93 -8.12
N VAL A 12 20.00 -7.82 -8.16
CA VAL A 12 19.26 -7.16 -7.09
C VAL A 12 19.44 -8.08 -5.90
N ILE A 13 20.34 -7.68 -5.00
CA ILE A 13 20.46 -8.27 -3.67
C ILE A 13 19.05 -8.22 -3.04
N LEU A 14 18.35 -9.35 -3.07
CA LEU A 14 17.09 -9.58 -2.36
C LEU A 14 17.36 -9.85 -0.88
N ASN A 15 18.32 -9.16 -0.26
CA ASN A 15 18.48 -9.20 1.19
C ASN A 15 17.47 -8.24 1.81
N GLY A 16 16.32 -8.80 2.19
CA GLY A 16 15.35 -8.11 3.03
C GLY A 16 13.93 -8.04 2.48
N ALA A 17 13.48 -9.04 1.72
CA ALA A 17 12.05 -9.32 1.61
C ALA A 17 11.56 -9.93 2.93
N LYS A 18 11.60 -9.14 4.02
CA LYS A 18 10.77 -9.41 5.20
C LYS A 18 9.33 -9.45 4.69
N TYR A 19 8.62 -10.54 4.94
CA TYR A 19 7.28 -10.86 4.42
C TYR A 19 6.34 -9.64 4.41
N LEU A 20 6.26 -8.92 3.29
CA LEU A 20 5.31 -7.83 3.11
C LEU A 20 3.97 -8.45 2.73
N SER A 21 3.08 -8.60 3.70
CA SER A 21 1.71 -9.02 3.42
C SER A 21 0.95 -7.82 2.86
N THR A 22 0.68 -7.86 1.54
CA THR A 22 -0.20 -6.89 0.90
C THR A 22 -1.57 -7.51 0.75
N LYS A 23 -2.60 -6.88 1.32
CA LYS A 23 -3.96 -7.39 1.27
C LYS A 23 -4.94 -6.32 0.81
N ALA A 24 -5.71 -6.63 -0.23
CA ALA A 24 -6.73 -5.74 -0.75
C ALA A 24 -7.93 -5.72 0.20
N ILE A 25 -8.31 -4.52 0.63
CA ILE A 25 -9.53 -4.28 1.41
C ILE A 25 -10.67 -3.93 0.45
N ASN A 26 -10.38 -3.06 -0.53
CA ASN A 26 -11.28 -2.71 -1.63
C ASN A 26 -10.43 -2.37 -2.87
N LYS A 27 -11.06 -2.11 -4.01
CA LYS A 27 -10.44 -1.75 -5.30
C LYS A 27 -9.38 -0.64 -5.18
N ASN A 28 -9.58 0.30 -4.25
CA ASN A 28 -8.71 1.46 -4.08
C ASN A 28 -7.84 1.40 -2.81
N LEU A 29 -8.00 0.37 -1.97
CA LEU A 29 -7.40 0.33 -0.64
C LEU A 29 -6.69 -0.99 -0.39
N TYR A 30 -5.41 -0.89 -0.09
CA TYR A 30 -4.52 -2.02 0.10
C TYR A 30 -3.78 -1.84 1.41
N LEU A 31 -3.88 -2.82 2.30
CA LEU A 31 -3.09 -2.84 3.51
C LEU A 31 -1.76 -3.51 3.24
N ILE A 32 -0.67 -2.88 3.67
CA ILE A 32 0.67 -3.43 3.61
C ILE A 32 1.17 -3.50 5.05
N SER A 33 1.45 -4.72 5.52
CA SER A 33 2.01 -4.97 6.85
C SER A 33 3.17 -5.95 6.77
N LYS A 34 4.00 -5.93 7.80
CA LYS A 34 5.11 -6.86 7.99
C LYS A 34 4.65 -8.23 8.51
N GLU A 35 3.44 -8.29 9.07
CA GLU A 35 2.84 -9.50 9.59
C GLU A 35 1.65 -9.93 8.74
N LYS A 36 1.24 -11.19 8.85
CA LYS A 36 0.06 -11.71 8.16
C LYS A 36 -1.19 -11.17 8.84
N CYS A 37 -1.93 -10.29 8.16
CA CYS A 37 -3.21 -9.78 8.65
C CYS A 37 -4.38 -10.70 8.24
N LYS A 38 -5.19 -11.12 9.22
CA LYS A 38 -6.51 -11.69 8.96
C LYS A 38 -7.50 -10.54 8.72
N ILE A 39 -8.34 -10.69 7.70
CA ILE A 39 -9.39 -9.72 7.38
C ILE A 39 -10.67 -10.52 7.40
N ASP A 40 -11.59 -10.12 8.27
CA ASP A 40 -12.91 -10.72 8.30
C ASP A 40 -13.73 -10.24 7.10
N PRO A 41 -14.15 -11.14 6.21
CA PRO A 41 -14.79 -10.77 4.95
C PRO A 41 -16.15 -10.09 5.13
N LYS A 42 -16.82 -10.29 6.28
CA LYS A 42 -18.16 -9.74 6.56
C LYS A 42 -18.14 -8.37 7.23
N THR A 43 -17.10 -8.05 8.00
CA THR A 43 -17.07 -6.84 8.83
C THR A 43 -15.99 -5.85 8.39
N PHE A 44 -15.12 -6.24 7.45
CA PHE A 44 -13.91 -5.49 7.08
C PHE A 44 -13.02 -5.15 8.29
N LYS A 45 -13.18 -5.89 9.40
CA LYS A 45 -12.32 -5.77 10.56
C LYS A 45 -10.96 -6.35 10.18
N VAL A 46 -9.95 -5.52 10.35
CA VAL A 46 -8.56 -5.92 10.16
C VAL A 46 -8.00 -6.14 11.56
N GLU A 47 -7.57 -7.37 11.83
CA GLU A 47 -6.79 -7.68 13.03
C GLU A 47 -5.37 -7.12 12.82
N LEU A 48 -5.23 -5.82 13.09
CA LEU A 48 -3.93 -5.16 13.22
C LEU A 48 -3.51 -5.23 14.67
N ALA A 49 -2.22 -5.45 14.92
CA ALA A 49 -1.67 -5.37 16.27
C ALA A 49 -2.04 -4.00 16.87
N LYS A 50 -2.85 -4.02 17.94
CA LYS A 50 -3.44 -2.82 18.59
C LYS A 50 -2.46 -1.67 18.84
N CYS A 51 -1.18 -1.99 19.03
CA CYS A 51 -0.14 -1.03 19.37
C CYS A 51 0.59 -0.41 18.17
N ARG A 52 0.27 -0.77 16.91
CA ARG A 52 0.95 -0.20 15.73
C ARG A 52 0.22 1.01 15.15
N PRO A 53 0.93 2.13 14.92
CA PRO A 53 0.37 3.27 14.21
C PRO A 53 0.14 2.94 12.71
N LEU A 54 -0.94 3.46 12.14
CA LEU A 54 -1.33 3.25 10.74
C LEU A 54 -1.03 4.51 9.92
N VAL A 55 -0.25 4.37 8.86
CA VAL A 55 0.07 5.42 7.89
C VAL A 55 -0.84 5.28 6.69
N VAL A 56 -1.56 6.34 6.34
CA VAL A 56 -2.30 6.41 5.07
C VAL A 56 -1.34 6.93 4.00
N MET A 57 -1.02 6.08 3.03
CA MET A 57 -0.11 6.40 1.93
C MET A 57 -0.89 6.49 0.62
N PRO A 58 -1.31 7.68 0.18
CA PRO A 58 -1.84 7.84 -1.17
C PRO A 58 -0.74 7.56 -2.18
N THR A 59 -0.95 6.52 -2.99
CA THR A 59 -0.07 6.21 -4.11
C THR A 59 -0.29 7.22 -5.21
N TRP A 60 0.81 7.74 -5.75
CA TRP A 60 0.80 8.55 -6.95
C TRP A 60 0.19 7.74 -8.10
N LEU A 61 -0.88 8.26 -8.69
CA LEU A 61 -1.44 7.92 -10.00
C LEU A 61 -0.82 6.72 -10.73
N MET A 62 -1.42 5.53 -10.58
CA MET A 62 -1.00 4.32 -11.29
C MET A 62 0.49 3.97 -11.10
N ALA A 63 1.11 4.34 -9.97
CA ALA A 63 2.51 4.04 -9.72
C ALA A 63 2.76 2.54 -9.82
N LYS A 64 3.90 2.19 -10.42
CA LYS A 64 4.37 0.80 -10.47
C LYS A 64 4.58 0.28 -9.05
N GLU A 65 4.28 -0.99 -8.84
CA GLU A 65 4.36 -1.64 -7.52
C GLU A 65 5.75 -1.55 -6.89
N LYS A 66 6.81 -1.47 -7.71
CA LYS A 66 8.18 -1.22 -7.24
C LYS A 66 8.31 0.05 -6.41
N HIS A 67 7.67 1.15 -6.83
CA HIS A 67 7.72 2.43 -6.11
C HIS A 67 6.84 2.42 -4.88
N ILE A 68 5.66 1.79 -4.99
CA ILE A 68 4.74 1.59 -3.87
C ILE A 68 5.44 0.82 -2.75
N ASN A 69 6.07 -0.31 -3.08
CA ASN A 69 6.72 -1.18 -2.11
C ASN A 69 7.94 -0.52 -1.49
N LYS A 70 8.71 0.28 -2.25
CA LYS A 70 9.85 1.04 -1.71
C LYS A 70 9.39 2.08 -0.69
N ASN A 71 8.34 2.83 -1.01
CA ASN A 71 7.80 3.85 -0.10
C ASN A 71 7.13 3.20 1.12
N ALA A 72 6.35 2.14 0.93
CA ALA A 72 5.75 1.40 2.03
C ALA A 72 6.80 0.78 2.96
N LYS A 73 7.88 0.22 2.40
CA LYS A 73 8.98 -0.37 3.17
C LYS A 73 9.60 0.64 4.14
N PHE A 74 9.80 1.88 3.71
CA PHE A 74 10.32 2.93 4.57
C PHE A 74 9.49 3.05 5.86
N TYR A 75 8.16 3.20 5.75
CA TYR A 75 7.28 3.31 6.92
C TYR A 75 7.20 2.02 7.75
N LEU A 76 7.24 0.86 7.08
CA LEU A 76 7.22 -0.45 7.75
C LEU A 76 8.48 -0.72 8.57
N ASP A 77 9.63 -0.23 8.11
CA ASP A 77 10.89 -0.37 8.84
C ASP A 77 10.88 0.45 10.15
N TYR A 78 10.11 1.55 10.22
CA TYR A 78 9.83 2.30 11.45
C TYR A 78 8.73 1.68 12.33
N GLY A 79 8.13 0.56 11.93
CA GLY A 79 7.09 -0.14 12.70
C GLY A 79 5.66 0.39 12.48
N PHE A 80 5.43 1.18 11.43
CA PHE A 80 4.10 1.62 11.03
C PHE A 80 3.47 0.62 10.06
N ASP A 81 2.18 0.33 10.21
CA ASP A 81 1.43 -0.36 9.17
C ASP A 81 1.00 0.65 8.09
N VAL A 82 0.98 0.25 6.82
CA VAL A 82 0.73 1.17 5.71
C VAL A 82 -0.59 0.83 5.03
N LEU A 83 -1.56 1.74 5.10
CA LEU A 83 -2.75 1.72 4.26
C LEU A 83 -2.45 2.46 2.96
N ASN A 84 -2.17 1.70 1.91
CA ASN A 84 -1.97 2.23 0.59
C ASN A 84 -3.31 2.56 -0.10
N VAL A 85 -3.48 3.80 -0.54
CA VAL A 85 -4.63 4.26 -1.32
C VAL A 85 -4.21 4.39 -2.79
N ARG A 86 -4.74 3.52 -3.65
CA ARG A 86 -4.53 3.63 -5.10
C ARG A 86 -5.64 4.48 -5.71
N LEU A 87 -5.27 5.60 -6.29
CA LEU A 87 -6.18 6.50 -7.02
C LEU A 87 -5.94 6.38 -8.52
N GLN A 88 -7.03 6.29 -9.29
CA GLN A 88 -6.97 6.38 -10.73
C GLN A 88 -6.97 7.84 -11.18
N MET A 89 -6.32 8.13 -12.30
CA MET A 89 -6.24 9.47 -12.89
C MET A 89 -7.62 10.12 -13.06
N TRP A 90 -8.60 9.36 -13.57
CA TRP A 90 -9.95 9.87 -13.74
C TRP A 90 -10.68 10.17 -12.42
N GLN A 91 -10.34 9.48 -11.34
CA GLN A 91 -10.93 9.76 -10.04
C GLN A 91 -10.40 11.08 -9.44
N LEU A 92 -9.16 11.46 -9.76
CA LEU A 92 -8.61 12.77 -9.40
C LEU A 92 -9.24 13.90 -10.20
N LEU A 93 -9.41 13.70 -11.51
CA LEU A 93 -9.94 14.73 -12.42
C LEU A 93 -11.44 15.02 -12.19
N LEU A 94 -12.16 14.11 -11.52
CA LEU A 94 -13.54 14.30 -11.09
C LEU A 94 -13.64 14.30 -9.55
N PRO A 95 -13.40 15.43 -8.87
CA PRO A 95 -13.32 15.46 -7.40
C PRO A 95 -14.61 14.98 -6.72
N THR A 96 -15.77 15.39 -7.21
CA THR A 96 -17.09 15.09 -6.62
C THR A 96 -17.53 13.64 -6.80
N LYS A 97 -17.15 12.99 -7.92
CA LYS A 97 -17.58 11.63 -8.27
C LYS A 97 -16.49 10.57 -8.06
N GLY A 98 -15.24 10.98 -7.90
CA GLY A 98 -14.08 10.09 -7.77
C GLY A 98 -13.42 10.23 -6.41
N THR A 99 -12.59 11.26 -6.25
CA THR A 99 -11.70 11.40 -5.09
C THR A 99 -12.46 11.49 -3.76
N GLN A 100 -13.58 12.22 -3.70
CA GLN A 100 -14.38 12.33 -2.48
C GLN A 100 -14.95 10.98 -2.02
N ILE A 101 -15.34 10.11 -2.95
CA ILE A 101 -15.82 8.76 -2.62
C ILE A 101 -14.69 7.93 -2.00
N VAL A 102 -13.48 8.02 -2.55
CA VAL A 102 -12.32 7.34 -1.99
C VAL A 102 -11.94 7.89 -0.61
N ALA A 103 -12.01 9.22 -0.43
CA ALA A 103 -11.79 9.86 0.87
C ALA A 103 -12.81 9.41 1.93
N ALA A 104 -14.09 9.28 1.55
CA ALA A 104 -15.13 8.76 2.42
C ALA A 104 -14.83 7.31 2.86
N ASN A 105 -14.32 6.48 1.93
CA ASN A 105 -13.88 5.14 2.26
C ASN A 105 -12.73 5.16 3.27
N ILE A 106 -11.68 5.96 3.05
CA ILE A 106 -10.54 6.10 3.98
C ILE A 106 -11.03 6.48 5.39
N ARG A 107 -11.96 7.44 5.48
CA ARG A 107 -12.54 7.87 6.75
C ARG A 107 -13.25 6.73 7.48
N LYS A 108 -13.96 5.86 6.74
CA LYS A 108 -14.59 4.66 7.30
C LYS A 108 -13.54 3.73 7.89
N TYR A 109 -12.43 3.48 7.18
CA TYR A 109 -11.35 2.60 7.64
C TYR A 109 -10.57 3.15 8.84
N SER A 110 -10.33 4.45 8.90
CA SER A 110 -9.67 5.07 10.06
C SER A 110 -10.45 4.88 11.36
N LYS A 111 -11.78 4.73 11.28
CA LYS A 111 -12.67 4.57 12.43
C LYS A 111 -12.94 3.11 12.79
N ILE A 112 -12.39 2.14 12.04
CA ILE A 112 -12.62 0.73 12.34
C ILE A 112 -11.91 0.37 13.65
N PRO A 113 -12.62 -0.23 14.62
CA PRO A 113 -12.01 -0.69 15.86
C PRO A 113 -10.97 -1.77 15.56
N ARG A 114 -9.73 -1.53 15.98
CA ARG A 114 -8.64 -2.52 15.91
C ARG A 114 -8.77 -3.42 17.13
N SER A 115 -8.94 -4.72 16.88
CA SER A 115 -9.21 -5.77 17.88
C SER A 115 -8.04 -6.03 18.81
#